data_AF-A0A9D3ZMI7-F1
#
_entry.id   AF-A0A9D3ZMI7-F1
#
_cell.length_a   1.000
_cell.length_b   1.000
_cell.length_c   1.000
_cell.angle_alpha   90.00
_cell.angle_beta   90.00
_cell.angle_gamma   90.00
#
_symmetry.space_group_name_H-M   'P 1'
#
loop_
_entity.id
_entity.type
_entity.pdbx_description
1 polymer ?
#
loop_
_entity_poly.entity_id
_entity_poly.type
_entity_poly.pdbx_seq_one_letter_code
_entity_poly.pdbx_strand_id
1 'polypeptide(L)'
;MSTSVVEVSGEKVKAMWDKRLIEILCDICIKKILKGNKPGTHFTKDGWWKIMTNFKKETSKAYSQRQLKNRWDALKKEWKA
;
A
#
# COMPACT_ATOMS: atom_id res chain seq x y z
N MET A 1 -25.13 -23.31 20.90
CA MET A 1 -24.47 -22.01 20.67
C MET A 1 -23.72 -22.10 19.36
N SER A 2 -24.36 -21.65 18.29
CA SER A 2 -23.78 -21.55 16.96
C SER A 2 -22.66 -20.52 16.94
N THR A 3 -21.60 -20.79 16.18
CA THR A 3 -20.97 -19.80 15.29
C THR A 3 -20.18 -20.59 14.25
N SER A 4 -20.80 -20.75 13.08
CA SER A 4 -20.13 -21.24 11.90
C SER A 4 -19.04 -20.25 11.52
N VAL A 5 -17.79 -20.73 11.46
CA VAL A 5 -16.69 -20.01 10.83
C VAL A 5 -17.00 -19.96 9.34
N VAL A 6 -17.52 -18.82 8.88
CA VAL A 6 -17.61 -18.50 7.47
C VAL A 6 -16.19 -18.27 6.96
N GLU A 7 -15.66 -19.29 6.28
CA GLU A 7 -14.52 -19.15 5.39
C GLU A 7 -14.90 -18.16 4.28
N VAL A 8 -14.46 -16.90 4.43
CA VAL A 8 -14.59 -15.89 3.37
C VAL A 8 -13.64 -16.29 2.25
N SER A 9 -14.22 -16.98 1.27
CA SER A 9 -13.67 -17.16 -0.07
C SER A 9 -13.12 -15.84 -0.57
N GLY A 10 -11.86 -15.84 -1.01
CA GLY A 10 -11.10 -14.65 -1.38
C GLY A 10 -11.67 -13.90 -2.57
N GLU A 11 -12.73 -13.13 -2.36
CA GLU A 11 -13.16 -12.09 -3.26
C GLU A 11 -12.03 -11.05 -3.32
N LYS A 12 -11.49 -10.83 -4.53
CA LYS A 12 -10.50 -9.78 -4.78
C LYS A 12 -11.20 -8.43 -4.63
N VAL A 13 -11.37 -7.97 -3.39
CA VAL A 13 -11.95 -6.67 -3.08
C VAL A 13 -11.15 -5.61 -3.83
N LYS A 14 -11.81 -4.95 -4.79
CA LYS A 14 -11.23 -3.86 -5.55
C LYS A 14 -10.76 -2.82 -4.54
N ALA A 15 -9.47 -2.49 -4.57
CA ALA A 15 -8.91 -1.50 -3.65
C ALA A 15 -9.61 -0.15 -3.88
N MET A 16 -10.44 0.27 -2.93
CA MET A 16 -11.04 1.58 -2.92
C MET A 16 -10.03 2.58 -2.36
N TRP A 17 -9.53 3.46 -3.23
CA TRP A 17 -8.56 4.49 -2.87
C TRP A 17 -9.28 5.79 -2.59
N ASP A 18 -9.55 6.07 -1.31
CA ASP A 18 -10.01 7.39 -0.88
C ASP A 18 -8.82 8.36 -0.73
N LYS A 19 -9.11 9.66 -0.62
CA LYS A 19 -8.09 10.72 -0.49
C LYS A 19 -7.15 10.46 0.69
N ARG A 20 -7.70 10.01 1.83
CA ARG A 20 -6.93 9.72 3.04
C ARG A 20 -5.94 8.58 2.85
N LEU A 21 -6.35 7.49 2.18
CA LEU A 21 -5.46 6.36 1.86
C LEU A 21 -4.34 6.78 0.90
N ILE A 22 -4.64 7.67 -0.05
CA ILE A 22 -3.64 8.20 -0.97
C ILE A 22 -2.60 9.04 -0.22
N GLU A 23 -3.04 9.94 0.66
CA GLU A 23 -2.16 10.77 1.49
C GLU A 23 -1.26 9.91 2.38
N ILE A 24 -1.81 8.90 3.05
CA ILE A 24 -1.05 7.95 3.88
C ILE A 24 -0.04 7.16 3.04
N LEU A 25 -0.43 6.68 1.85
CA LEU A 25 0.48 5.99 0.94
C LEU A 25 1.67 6.90 0.55
N CYS A 26 1.38 8.14 0.17
CA CYS A 26 2.40 9.11 -0.21
C CYS A 26 3.35 9.42 0.94
N ASP A 27 2.83 9.70 2.13
CA ASP A 27 3.63 10.01 3.32
C ASP A 27 4.54 8.85 3.70
N ILE A 28 4.02 7.61 3.74
CA ILE A 28 4.82 6.42 4.01
C ILE A 28 5.91 6.25 2.95
N CYS A 29 5.59 6.38 1.66
CA CYS A 29 6.55 6.28 0.56
C CYS A 29 7.67 7.33 0.69
N ILE A 30 7.32 8.60 0.93
CA ILE A 30 8.28 9.71 1.09
C ILE A 30 9.20 9.44 2.29
N LYS A 31 8.64 9.05 3.45
CA LYS A 31 9.42 8.69 4.64
C LYS A 31 10.42 7.57 4.36
N LYS A 32 10.08 6.58 3.53
CA LYS A 32 11.01 5.49 3.17
C LYS A 32 12.08 5.92 2.17
N ILE A 33 11.75 6.82 1.23
CA ILE A 33 12.72 7.41 0.30
C ILE A 33 13.76 8.23 1.08
N LEU A 34 13.31 9.09 1.99
CA LEU A 34 14.20 9.91 2.83
C LEU A 34 15.13 9.07 3.71
N LYS A 35 14.66 7.90 4.16
CA LYS A 35 15.47 6.92 4.90
C LYS A 35 16.44 6.11 4.03
N GLY A 36 16.63 6.46 2.76
CA GLY A 36 17.58 5.78 1.87
C GLY A 36 17.14 4.40 1.37
N ASN A 37 15.88 3.98 1.57
CA ASN A 37 15.39 2.66 1.11
C ASN A 37 15.09 2.63 -0.41
N LYS A 38 15.56 3.63 -1.14
CA LYS A 38 15.44 3.76 -2.59
C LYS A 38 16.82 4.13 -3.16
N PRO A 39 17.79 3.19 -3.21
CA PRO A 39 19.15 3.45 -3.70
C PRO A 39 19.22 3.78 -5.20
N GLY A 40 18.07 3.84 -5.90
CA GLY A 40 17.97 4.21 -7.30
C GLY A 40 16.54 4.63 -7.67
N THR A 41 15.96 3.98 -8.67
CA THR A 41 14.63 4.34 -9.19
C THR A 41 13.47 3.59 -8.50
N HIS A 42 13.76 2.52 -7.76
CA HIS A 42 12.77 1.63 -7.17
C HIS A 42 13.01 1.37 -5.67
N PHE A 43 11.93 1.08 -4.94
CA PHE A 43 12.03 0.56 -3.57
C PHE A 43 12.57 -0.87 -3.59
N THR A 44 13.43 -1.20 -2.62
CA THR A 44 13.89 -2.57 -2.39
C THR A 44 12.75 -3.49 -1.95
N LYS A 45 12.98 -4.82 -1.92
CA LYS A 45 12.00 -5.78 -1.38
C LYS A 45 11.64 -5.44 0.08
N ASP A 46 12.64 -5.14 0.91
CA ASP A 46 12.43 -4.68 2.29
C ASP A 46 11.71 -3.34 2.37
N GLY A 47 12.00 -2.43 1.43
CA GLY A 47 11.28 -1.16 1.30
C GLY A 47 9.79 -1.39 1.13
N TRP A 48 9.40 -2.27 0.21
CA TRP A 48 8.00 -2.64 -0.02
C TRP A 48 7.36 -3.35 1.17
N TRP A 49 8.07 -4.26 1.82
CA TRP A 49 7.59 -4.93 3.03
C TRP A 49 7.30 -3.92 4.14
N LYS A 50 8.22 -2.97 4.38
CA LYS A 50 8.02 -1.90 5.35
C LYS A 50 6.86 -0.96 4.97
N ILE A 51 6.66 -0.68 3.68
CA ILE A 51 5.51 0.11 3.21
C ILE A 51 4.21 -0.64 3.49
N MET A 52 4.12 -1.93 3.14
CA MET A 52 2.94 -2.76 3.40
C MET A 52 2.59 -2.81 4.89
N THR A 53 3.58 -3.08 5.74
CA THR A 53 3.39 -3.18 7.19
C THR A 53 2.95 -1.85 7.80
N ASN A 54 3.60 -0.74 7.43
CA ASN A 54 3.22 0.59 7.91
C ASN A 54 1.81 0.99 7.43
N PHE A 55 1.51 0.72 6.17
CA PHE A 55 0.23 1.06 5.58
C PHE A 55 -0.91 0.30 6.25
N LYS A 56 -0.74 -1.01 6.48
CA LYS A 56 -1.71 -1.82 7.22
C LYS A 56 -1.88 -1.30 8.65
N LYS A 57 -0.79 -0.89 9.31
CA LYS A 57 -0.84 -0.36 10.67
C LYS A 57 -1.61 0.97 10.77
N GLU A 58 -1.45 1.86 9.79
CA GLU A 58 -2.08 3.19 9.82
C GLU A 58 -3.53 3.19 9.34
N THR A 59 -3.86 2.30 8.39
CA THR A 59 -5.18 2.29 7.73
C THR A 59 -6.08 1.16 8.19
N SER A 60 -5.53 0.17 8.90
CA SER A 60 -6.17 -1.12 9.18
C SER A 60 -6.60 -1.90 7.93
N LYS A 61 -6.18 -1.47 6.73
CA LYS A 61 -6.48 -2.14 5.45
C LYS A 61 -5.27 -2.94 4.98
N ALA A 62 -5.49 -4.22 4.69
CA ALA A 62 -4.47 -5.09 4.13
C ALA A 62 -4.49 -5.01 2.60
N TYR A 63 -3.55 -4.24 2.03
CA TYR A 63 -3.30 -4.24 0.59
C TYR A 63 -2.07 -5.06 0.24
N SER A 64 -2.17 -5.77 -0.88
CA SER A 64 -1.03 -6.46 -1.49
C SER A 64 0.00 -5.45 -2.02
N GLN A 65 1.25 -5.90 -2.12
CA GLN A 65 2.33 -5.11 -2.73
C GLN A 65 1.95 -4.60 -4.12
N ARG A 66 1.29 -5.45 -4.93
CA ARG A 66 0.86 -5.10 -6.28
C ARG A 66 -0.14 -3.96 -6.29
N GLN A 67 -1.10 -3.94 -5.36
CA GLN A 67 -2.08 -2.85 -5.25
C GLN A 67 -1.39 -1.52 -4.90
N LEU A 68 -0.50 -1.52 -3.90
CA LEU A 68 0.24 -0.33 -3.47
C LEU A 68 1.17 0.18 -4.59
N LYS A 69 1.89 -0.73 -5.26
CA LYS A 69 2.76 -0.39 -6.38
C LYS A 69 1.98 0.22 -7.54
N ASN A 70 0.88 -0.40 -7.96
CA ASN A 70 0.05 0.11 -9.05
C ASN A 70 -0.49 1.50 -8.72
N ARG A 71 -0.92 1.75 -7.48
CA ARG A 71 -1.39 3.09 -7.08
C ARG A 71 -0.26 4.12 -7.07
N TRP A 72 0.91 3.77 -6.53
CA TRP A 72 2.09 4.63 -6.54
C TRP A 72 2.54 4.98 -7.97
N ASP A 73 2.54 4.01 -8.87
CA ASP A 73 2.89 4.23 -10.28
C ASP A 73 1.87 5.10 -11.00
N ALA A 74 0.57 4.97 -10.70
CA ALA A 74 -0.48 5.84 -11.21
C ALA A 74 -0.31 7.29 -10.72
N LEU A 75 -0.08 7.50 -9.41
CA LEU A 75 0.14 8.83 -8.83
C LEU A 75 1.33 9.56 -9.47
N LYS A 76 2.44 8.85 -9.71
CA LYS A 76 3.60 9.43 -10.40
C LYS A 76 3.30 9.86 -11.85
N LYS A 77 2.36 9.19 -12.53
CA LYS A 77 1.93 9.60 -13.88
C LYS A 77 1.02 10.82 -13.80
N GLU A 78 0.06 10.82 -12.87
CA GLU A 78 -0.84 11.94 -12.61
C GLU A 78 -0.07 13.24 -12.28
N TRP A 79 1.03 13.18 -11.53
CA TRP A 79 1.85 14.35 -11.18
C TRP A 79 2.88 14.78 -12.22
N LYS A 80 3.14 13.93 -13.23
CA LYS A 80 4.03 14.26 -14.35
C LYS A 80 3.28 14.83 -15.55
N ALA A 81 1.95 14.73 -15.55
CA ALA A 81 1.06 15.40 -16.50
C ALA A 81 0.89 16.87 -16.10
#